data_AF-A0A6G5AH99-F1
#
_entry.id   AF-A0A6G5AH99-F1
#
_cell.length_a   1.000
_cell.length_b   1.000
_cell.length_c   1.000
_cell.angle_alpha   90.00
_cell.angle_beta   90.00
_cell.angle_gamma   90.00
#
_symmetry.space_group_name_H-M   'P 1'
#
loop_
_entity.id
_entity.type
_entity.pdbx_description
1 polymer ?
#
loop_
_entity_poly.entity_id
_entity_poly.type
_entity_poly.pdbx_seq_one_letter_code
_entity_poly.pdbx_strand_id
1 'polypeptide(L)'
;WQVLERMLLCMESSKQYEVSMLSTIHMLTYLWNNTPPTVVANCFRHSDFVHGAADPGVVADEETGEEQDSRYVSIMPADVLLGDYFAIDSDVAVAGTVKDSDIVAEVLDGEREPADEDASDADAR
;
A
#
# COMPACT_ATOMS: atom_id res chain seq x y z
N TRP A 1 -20.50 6.64 -9.17
CA TRP A 1 -21.94 6.71 -9.50
C TRP A 1 -22.69 5.41 -9.17
N GLN A 2 -22.17 4.22 -9.48
CA GLN A 2 -22.86 2.93 -9.22
C GLN A 2 -23.30 2.69 -7.76
N VAL A 3 -22.54 3.18 -6.78
CA VAL A 3 -22.88 3.06 -5.34
C VAL A 3 -24.11 3.88 -4.98
N LEU A 4 -24.14 5.14 -5.45
CA LEU A 4 -25.22 6.08 -5.17
C LEU A 4 -26.54 5.61 -5.80
N GLU A 5 -26.45 5.09 -7.04
CA GLU A 5 -27.58 4.51 -7.76
C GLU A 5 -28.14 3.28 -7.04
N ARG A 6 -27.28 2.37 -6.57
CA ARG A 6 -27.69 1.21 -5.78
C ARG A 6 -28.29 1.59 -4.43
N MET A 7 -27.75 2.62 -3.76
CA MET A 7 -28.34 3.17 -2.54
C MET A 7 -29.75 3.70 -2.79
N LEU A 8 -29.95 4.48 -3.86
CA LEU A 8 -31.26 5.01 -4.25
C LEU A 8 -32.27 3.90 -4.55
N LEU A 9 -31.87 2.86 -5.28
CA LEU A 9 -32.70 1.68 -5.57
C LEU A 9 -33.10 0.89 -4.32
N CYS A 10 -32.17 0.71 -3.38
CA CYS A 10 -32.47 0.08 -2.09
C CYS A 10 -33.45 0.93 -1.27
N MET A 11 -33.27 2.25 -1.28
CA MET A 11 -34.14 3.20 -0.59
C MET A 11 -35.56 3.22 -1.18
N GLU A 12 -35.71 3.16 -2.50
CA GLU A 12 -37.01 3.09 -3.19
C GLU A 12 -37.73 1.74 -2.93
N SER A 13 -36.96 0.67 -2.78
CA SER A 13 -37.50 -0.68 -2.50
C SER A 13 -37.67 -1.00 -1.01
N SER A 14 -37.51 0.00 -0.12
CA SER A 14 -37.57 -0.16 1.34
C SER A 14 -36.59 -1.20 1.89
N LYS A 15 -35.48 -1.45 1.18
CA LYS A 15 -34.43 -2.40 1.56
C LYS A 15 -33.25 -1.64 2.14
N GLN A 16 -32.60 -2.22 3.15
CA GLN A 16 -31.34 -1.68 3.64
C GLN A 16 -30.22 -1.94 2.62
N TYR A 17 -29.47 -0.89 2.31
CA TYR A 17 -28.25 -1.01 1.52
C TYR A 17 -27.10 -1.33 2.45
N GLU A 18 -26.60 -2.56 2.40
CA GLU A 18 -25.37 -2.95 3.08
C GLU A 18 -24.22 -3.13 2.09
N VAL A 19 -23.06 -2.62 2.48
CA VAL A 19 -21.80 -2.81 1.76
C VAL A 19 -20.99 -3.84 2.54
N SER A 20 -20.76 -5.00 1.94
CA SER A 20 -19.85 -6.00 2.51
C SER A 20 -18.39 -5.59 2.29
N MET A 21 -17.49 -6.05 3.15
CA MET A 21 -16.04 -5.79 3.03
C MET A 21 -15.49 -6.21 1.66
N LEU A 22 -15.94 -7.34 1.11
CA LEU A 22 -15.57 -7.79 -0.23
C LEU A 22 -16.03 -6.79 -1.30
N SER A 23 -17.26 -6.27 -1.19
CA SER A 23 -17.73 -5.24 -2.12
C SER A 23 -16.96 -3.93 -1.99
N THR A 24 -16.52 -3.56 -0.79
CA THR A 24 -15.62 -2.41 -0.58
C THR A 24 -14.30 -2.58 -1.32
N ILE A 25 -13.68 -3.76 -1.24
CA ILE A 25 -12.42 -4.05 -1.93
C ILE A 25 -12.61 -3.92 -3.44
N HIS A 26 -13.64 -4.55 -4.01
CA HIS A 26 -13.92 -4.44 -5.44
C HIS A 26 -14.19 -3.00 -5.88
N MET A 27 -14.92 -2.22 -5.07
CA MET A 27 -15.14 -0.80 -5.35
C MET A 27 -13.84 0.00 -5.32
N LEU A 28 -12.96 -0.26 -4.37
CA LEU A 28 -11.67 0.41 -4.27
C LEU A 28 -10.80 0.10 -5.50
N THR A 29 -10.71 -1.18 -5.89
CA THR A 29 -9.98 -1.59 -7.10
C THR A 29 -10.55 -0.93 -8.35
N TYR A 30 -11.87 -0.90 -8.48
CA TYR A 30 -12.53 -0.24 -9.61
C TYR A 30 -12.22 1.26 -9.63
N LEU A 31 -12.33 1.94 -8.49
CA LEU A 31 -12.03 3.38 -8.39
C LEU A 31 -10.57 3.66 -8.74
N TRP A 32 -9.63 2.88 -8.19
CA TRP A 32 -8.21 3.04 -8.47
C TRP A 32 -7.90 2.93 -9.96
N ASN A 33 -8.41 1.88 -10.61
CA ASN A 33 -8.18 1.65 -12.04
C ASN A 33 -8.85 2.69 -12.96
N ASN A 34 -9.92 3.35 -12.49
CA ASN A 34 -10.64 4.36 -13.26
C ASN A 34 -10.29 5.80 -12.85
N THR A 35 -9.42 5.98 -11.86
CA THR A 35 -9.00 7.32 -11.43
C THR A 35 -8.00 7.87 -12.44
N PRO A 36 -8.28 9.03 -13.06
CA PRO A 36 -7.33 9.65 -13.97
C PRO A 36 -6.03 10.00 -13.23
N PRO A 37 -4.85 9.83 -13.85
CA PRO A 37 -3.57 10.21 -13.24
C PRO A 37 -3.52 11.68 -12.81
N THR A 38 -4.28 12.56 -13.48
CA THR A 38 -4.41 13.98 -13.13
C THR A 38 -5.05 14.20 -11.75
N VAL A 39 -5.95 13.33 -11.31
CA VAL A 39 -6.56 13.41 -9.98
C VAL A 39 -5.52 13.10 -8.91
N VAL A 40 -4.74 12.03 -9.13
CA VAL A 40 -3.63 11.66 -8.23
C VAL A 40 -2.59 12.79 -8.18
N ALA A 41 -2.18 13.31 -9.33
CA ALA A 41 -1.24 14.43 -9.42
C ALA A 41 -1.77 15.69 -8.69
N ASN A 42 -3.06 16.01 -8.82
CA ASN A 42 -3.68 17.12 -8.12
C ASN A 42 -3.72 16.91 -6.60
N CYS A 43 -3.94 15.68 -6.11
CA CYS A 43 -3.85 15.37 -4.69
C CYS A 43 -2.44 15.63 -4.13
N PHE A 44 -1.40 15.26 -4.87
CA PHE A 44 -0.02 15.58 -4.49
C PHE A 44 0.27 17.08 -4.57
N ARG A 45 -0.26 17.79 -5.59
CA ARG A 45 -0.13 19.25 -5.73
C ARG A 45 -0.77 20.00 -4.56
N HIS A 46 -1.97 19.59 -4.13
CA HIS A 46 -2.67 20.20 -2.99
C HIS A 46 -2.05 19.86 -1.63
N SER A 47 -1.17 18.87 -1.58
CA SER A 47 -0.49 18.44 -0.36
C SER A 47 0.96 18.95 -0.31
N ASP A 48 1.28 19.96 -1.13
CA ASP A 48 2.59 20.60 -1.29
C ASP A 48 3.74 19.65 -1.68
N PHE A 49 3.46 18.45 -2.21
CA PHE A 49 4.52 17.55 -2.67
C PHE A 49 5.17 17.98 -3.99
N VAL A 50 4.57 18.92 -4.72
CA VAL A 50 5.11 19.44 -5.99
C VAL A 50 5.61 20.87 -5.77
N HIS A 51 6.86 20.99 -5.33
CA HIS A 51 7.58 22.26 -5.36
C HIS A 51 8.19 22.45 -6.75
N GLY A 52 7.58 23.32 -7.55
CA GLY A 52 8.19 23.78 -8.81
C GLY A 52 7.76 23.03 -10.08
N ALA A 53 6.59 23.37 -10.58
CA ALA A 53 6.45 23.68 -12.00
C ALA A 53 5.55 24.91 -12.05
N ALA A 54 6.14 26.07 -12.38
CA ALA A 54 5.42 27.31 -12.53
C ALA A 54 4.27 27.13 -13.54
N ASP A 55 3.04 27.05 -13.03
CA ASP A 55 1.83 27.21 -13.80
C ASP A 55 1.64 28.72 -13.99
N PRO A 56 1.68 29.28 -15.22
CA PRO A 56 1.70 30.73 -15.46
C PRO A 56 0.38 31.46 -15.10
N GLY A 57 -0.54 30.82 -14.38
CA GLY A 57 -1.88 31.33 -14.09
C GLY A 57 -2.25 31.44 -12.60
N VAL A 58 -1.40 31.00 -11.67
CA VAL A 58 -1.67 31.14 -10.24
C VAL A 58 -0.71 32.16 -9.68
N VAL A 59 -1.26 33.29 -9.23
CA VAL A 59 -0.55 34.39 -8.59
C VAL A 59 0.29 33.80 -7.47
N ALA A 60 1.60 33.69 -7.72
CA ALA A 60 2.57 33.32 -6.72
C ALA A 60 2.56 34.43 -5.67
N ASP A 61 2.06 34.11 -4.48
CA ASP A 61 2.45 34.86 -3.29
C ASP A 61 3.92 34.53 -3.08
N GLU A 62 4.78 35.52 -3.34
CA GLU A 62 6.21 35.41 -3.23
C GLU A 62 6.61 35.28 -1.75
N GLU A 63 6.62 34.06 -1.21
CA GLU A 63 7.51 33.73 -0.09
C GLU A 63 8.64 32.86 -0.62
N THR A 64 9.69 33.58 -1.03
CA THR A 64 11.02 33.04 -1.26
C THR A 64 11.54 32.51 0.06
N GLY A 65 11.54 31.19 0.23
CA GLY A 65 12.13 30.55 1.40
C GLY A 65 12.66 29.19 1.00
N GLU A 66 13.99 29.04 1.06
CA GLU A 66 14.64 27.76 1.30
C GLU A 66 14.22 27.24 2.68
N GLU A 67 12.93 26.99 2.88
CA GLU A 67 12.44 26.37 4.09
C GLU A 67 12.60 24.87 3.89
N GLN A 68 13.68 24.33 4.46
CA GLN A 68 13.64 22.97 4.99
C GLN A 68 12.26 22.80 5.64
N ASP A 69 11.41 21.97 5.04
CA ASP A 69 10.01 21.78 5.38
C ASP A 69 9.83 21.83 6.92
N SER A 70 9.44 23.01 7.42
CA SER A 70 9.65 23.44 8.81
C SER A 70 8.84 22.59 9.80
N ARG A 71 7.88 21.83 9.26
CA ARG A 71 7.10 20.81 9.94
C ARG A 71 7.97 19.73 10.56
N TYR A 72 9.06 19.32 9.89
CA TYR A 72 9.98 18.32 10.43
C TYR A 72 10.93 18.91 11.46
N VAL A 73 11.38 20.15 11.25
CA VAL A 73 12.25 20.88 12.20
C VAL A 73 11.58 21.04 13.57
N SER A 74 10.25 21.19 13.61
CA SER A 74 9.51 21.30 14.87
C SER A 74 9.30 19.98 15.61
N ILE A 75 9.48 18.83 14.95
CA ILE A 75 9.20 17.50 15.53
C ILE A 75 10.51 16.76 15.85
N MET A 76 11.58 17.06 15.11
CA MET A 76 12.89 16.47 15.30
C MET A 76 13.61 17.06 16.52
N PRO A 77 14.30 16.24 17.32
CA PRO A 77 15.27 16.74 18.29
C PRO A 77 16.28 17.67 17.61
N ALA A 78 16.65 18.78 18.26
CA ALA A 78 17.49 19.82 17.67
C ALA A 78 18.91 19.34 17.29
N ASP A 79 19.31 18.17 17.78
CA ASP A 79 20.58 17.49 17.52
C ASP A 79 20.52 16.48 16.37
N VAL A 80 19.35 16.26 15.76
CA VAL A 80 19.19 15.31 14.65
C VAL A 80 19.05 16.07 13.33
N LEU A 81 19.99 15.85 12.41
CA LEU A 81 19.88 16.37 11.06
C LEU A 81 18.84 15.58 10.27
N LEU A 82 18.03 16.28 9.47
CA LEU A 82 16.96 15.66 8.69
C LEU A 82 17.48 14.56 7.74
N GLY A 83 18.68 14.75 7.18
CA GLY A 83 19.32 13.74 6.32
C GLY A 83 19.65 12.45 7.07
N ASP A 84 20.09 12.55 8.33
CA ASP A 84 20.41 11.39 9.16
C ASP A 84 19.14 10.64 9.58
N TYR A 85 18.04 11.37 9.81
CA TYR A 85 16.74 10.78 10.07
C TYR A 85 16.23 9.95 8.88
N PHE A 86 16.38 10.45 7.65
CA PHE A 86 15.99 9.70 6.46
C PHE A 86 16.88 8.49 6.17
N ALA A 87 18.15 8.54 6.59
CA ALA A 87 19.10 7.46 6.34
C ALA A 87 19.12 6.39 7.44
N ILE A 88 18.36 6.56 8.52
CA ILE A 88 18.45 5.73 9.73
C ILE A 88 18.14 4.25 9.49
N ASP A 89 17.30 3.94 8.51
CA ASP A 89 16.90 2.58 8.15
C ASP A 89 17.46 2.12 6.80
N SER A 90 18.33 2.93 6.18
CA SER A 90 18.85 2.67 4.84
C SER A 90 19.72 1.41 4.74
N ASP A 91 20.31 0.98 5.86
CA ASP A 91 21.16 -0.20 5.97
C ASP A 91 20.50 -1.36 6.74
N VAL A 92 19.21 -1.24 7.08
CA VAL A 92 18.47 -2.31 7.74
C VAL A 92 18.36 -3.50 6.79
N ALA A 93 18.81 -4.67 7.26
CA ALA A 93 18.72 -5.90 6.51
C ALA A 93 17.25 -6.23 6.21
N VAL A 94 16.82 -5.98 4.98
CA VAL A 94 15.53 -6.42 4.47
C VAL A 94 15.61 -7.90 4.14
N ALA A 95 14.49 -8.62 4.26
CA ALA A 95 14.37 -9.95 3.69
C ALA A 95 14.79 -9.85 2.21
N GLY A 96 15.72 -10.71 1.79
CA GLY A 96 16.18 -10.75 0.41
C GLY A 96 15.01 -10.95 -0.55
N THR A 97 15.22 -10.67 -1.83
CA THR A 97 14.19 -10.91 -2.85
C THR A 97 13.92 -12.41 -2.97
N VAL A 98 12.91 -12.90 -2.24
CA VAL A 98 12.37 -14.24 -2.39
C VAL A 98 11.61 -14.28 -3.71
N LYS A 99 11.97 -15.19 -4.61
CA LYS A 99 11.22 -15.39 -5.85
C LYS A 99 10.07 -16.34 -5.58
N ASP A 100 8.99 -16.20 -6.35
CA ASP A 100 7.85 -17.14 -6.30
C ASP A 100 8.29 -18.61 -6.44
N SER A 101 9.36 -18.87 -7.20
CA SER A 101 9.96 -20.22 -7.32
C SER A 101 10.49 -20.77 -6.00
N ASP A 102 11.04 -19.91 -5.15
CA ASP A 102 11.64 -20.29 -3.88
C ASP A 102 10.53 -20.60 -2.85
N ILE A 103 9.44 -19.83 -2.89
CA ILE A 103 8.22 -20.07 -2.08
C ILE A 103 7.58 -21.41 -2.46
N VAL A 104 7.43 -21.65 -3.77
CA VAL A 104 6.83 -22.91 -4.27
C VAL A 104 7.69 -24.11 -3.90
N ALA A 105 9.03 -23.99 -3.99
CA ALA A 105 9.94 -25.06 -3.59
C ALA A 105 9.83 -25.39 -2.09
N GLU A 106 9.76 -24.38 -1.22
CA GLU A 106 9.62 -24.58 0.24
C GLU A 106 8.32 -25.31 0.60
N VAL A 107 7.21 -24.98 -0.06
CA VAL A 107 5.92 -25.64 0.18
C VAL A 107 5.95 -27.10 -0.30
N LEU A 108 6.58 -27.38 -1.45
CA LEU A 108 6.64 -28.73 -2.02
C LEU A 108 7.61 -29.66 -1.25
N ASP A 109 8.73 -29.12 -0.76
CA ASP A 109 9.68 -29.89 0.05
C ASP A 109 9.14 -30.19 1.47
N GLY A 110 8.23 -29.35 1.99
CA GLY A 110 7.54 -29.58 3.27
C GLY A 110 6.51 -30.71 3.25
N GLU A 111 6.04 -31.16 2.07
CA GLU A 111 5.09 -32.27 1.92
C GLU A 111 5.75 -33.65 1.74
N ARG A 112 7.09 -33.70 1.71
CA ARG A 112 7.83 -34.97 1.63
C ARG A 112 8.03 -35.56 3.02
N GLU A 113 6.97 -36.15 3.57
CA GLU A 113 7.08 -37.09 4.70
C GLU A 113 8.15 -38.15 4.38
N PRO A 114 9.07 -38.48 5.31
CA PRO A 114 9.99 -39.58 5.11
C PRO A 114 9.17 -40.86 4.95
N ALA A 115 9.34 -41.54 3.83
CA ALA A 115 8.75 -42.86 3.63
C ALA A 115 9.28 -43.80 4.70
N ASP A 116 8.41 -44.24 5.61
CA ASP A 116 8.69 -45.29 6.59
C ASP A 116 9.06 -46.58 5.85
N GLU A 117 10.36 -46.82 5.69
CA GLU A 117 10.92 -48.12 5.34
C GLU A 117 10.96 -48.99 6.61
N ASP A 118 9.85 -49.65 6.95
CA ASP A 118 9.96 -50.85 7.78
C ASP A 118 8.87 -51.88 7.45
N ALA A 119 9.07 -52.53 6.30
CA ALA A 119 8.45 -53.82 6.01
C ALA A 119 9.41 -54.93 6.44
N SER A 120 9.30 -55.39 7.69
CA SER A 120 9.91 -56.66 8.11
C SER A 120 8.93 -57.52 8.93
N ASP A 121 8.25 -58.38 8.15
CA ASP A 121 7.79 -59.74 8.44
C ASP A 121 7.93 -60.30 9.87
N ALA A 122 6.79 -60.66 10.48
CA ALA A 122 6.73 -61.61 11.58
C ALA A 122 5.37 -62.33 11.60
N ASP A 123 5.13 -63.18 10.60
CA ASP A 123 4.19 -64.30 10.72
C ASP A 123 4.93 -65.49 11.37
N ALA A 124 4.65 -65.77 12.65
CA ALA A 124 5.04 -67.02 13.28
C ALA A 124 4.17 -67.36 14.51
N ARG A 125 3.09 -68.12 14.23
CA ARG A 125 2.45 -69.16 15.05
C ARG A 125 1.80 -68.82 16.40
#